data_AF-A0A952K3Q2-F1
#
_entry.id   AF-A0A952K3Q2-F1
#
_cell.length_a   1.000
_cell.length_b   1.000
_cell.length_c   1.000
_cell.angle_alpha   90.00
_cell.angle_beta   90.00
_cell.angle_gamma   90.00
#
_symmetry.space_group_name_H-M   'P 1'
#
loop_
_entity.id
_entity.type
_entity.pdbx_description
1 polymer ?
#
loop_
_entity_poly.entity_id
_entity_poly.type
_entity_poly.pdbx_seq_one_letter_code
_entity_poly.pdbx_strand_id
1 'polypeptide(L)'
;LGATHMVIHSPLTTWDHNNLSYNPGSRDKLIDRTHATLSRVVARAEQLGCVLVIENIEDLDPSFRSELADSFESDSVAVSIDTGHANYAHGSNGGPPVDYYIHAAAERLAHIHLQDTDGHADRHWAPGEGNIAWHEVFRALAQYNSHPRLILELRDHAKVKAGADYLIRLGLVE
;
A
#
# COMPACT_ATOMS: atom_id res chain seq x y z
N LEU A 1 17.41 -16.27 4.16
CA LEU A 1 17.13 -15.29 3.09
C LEU A 1 17.37 -13.84 3.54
N GLY A 2 17.25 -13.50 4.83
CA GLY A 2 17.56 -12.15 5.33
C GLY A 2 16.50 -11.09 4.98
N ALA A 3 15.35 -11.51 4.45
CA ALA A 3 14.21 -10.64 4.23
C ALA A 3 13.65 -10.14 5.58
N THR A 4 13.27 -8.88 5.63
CA THR A 4 12.76 -8.21 6.84
C THR A 4 11.30 -7.77 6.71
N HIS A 5 10.69 -7.95 5.53
CA HIS A 5 9.30 -7.60 5.27
C HIS A 5 8.59 -8.77 4.59
N MET A 6 7.30 -8.92 4.89
CA MET A 6 6.38 -9.81 4.19
C MET A 6 5.15 -9.00 3.80
N VAL A 7 4.93 -8.85 2.49
CA VAL A 7 3.73 -8.19 1.97
C VAL A 7 2.54 -9.15 2.12
N ILE A 8 1.45 -8.63 2.67
CA ILE A 8 0.14 -9.29 2.72
C ILE A 8 -0.91 -8.32 2.19
N HIS A 9 -2.00 -8.84 1.62
CA HIS A 9 -3.02 -7.99 1.03
C HIS A 9 -4.07 -7.57 2.06
N SER A 10 -4.56 -6.36 1.90
CA SER A 10 -5.73 -5.85 2.62
C SER A 10 -6.93 -6.78 2.37
N PRO A 11 -7.76 -7.03 3.40
CA PRO A 11 -8.95 -7.83 3.23
C PRO A 11 -10.12 -7.03 2.62
N LEU A 12 -9.95 -5.73 2.35
CA LEU A 12 -11.01 -4.88 1.80
C LEU A 12 -11.22 -5.12 0.31
N THR A 13 -12.49 -5.10 -0.08
CA THR A 13 -12.95 -5.07 -1.47
C THR A 13 -13.70 -3.78 -1.78
N THR A 14 -13.94 -3.51 -3.06
CA THR A 14 -14.81 -2.41 -3.51
C THR A 14 -16.24 -2.53 -2.98
N TRP A 15 -16.72 -3.77 -2.76
CA TRP A 15 -18.01 -4.02 -2.12
C TRP A 15 -18.04 -3.53 -0.67
N ASP A 16 -16.96 -3.76 0.08
CA ASP A 16 -16.89 -3.41 1.50
C ASP A 16 -17.00 -1.91 1.73
N HIS A 17 -16.47 -1.09 0.83
CA HIS A 17 -16.52 0.38 0.94
C HIS A 17 -17.93 0.92 1.19
N ASN A 18 -18.92 0.41 0.45
CA ASN A 18 -20.30 0.85 0.58
C ASN A 18 -21.08 0.11 1.68
N ASN A 19 -20.59 -1.04 2.13
CA ASN A 19 -21.36 -1.97 2.96
C ASN A 19 -20.90 -2.07 4.42
N LEU A 20 -19.63 -1.79 4.73
CA LEU A 20 -19.13 -1.93 6.10
C LEU A 20 -19.77 -0.93 7.06
N SER A 21 -19.88 0.33 6.66
CA SER A 21 -20.52 1.38 7.47
C SER A 21 -22.03 1.29 7.48
N TYR A 22 -22.63 0.70 6.43
CA TYR A 22 -24.07 0.48 6.35
C TYR A 22 -24.54 -0.65 7.28
N ASN A 23 -23.76 -1.73 7.40
CA ASN A 23 -24.12 -2.92 8.18
C ASN A 23 -23.45 -2.90 9.57
N PRO A 24 -24.17 -2.62 10.67
CA PRO A 24 -23.57 -2.46 11.99
C PRO A 24 -22.71 -3.65 12.44
N GLY A 25 -21.51 -3.36 12.94
CA GLY A 25 -20.54 -4.35 13.44
C GLY A 25 -19.82 -5.16 12.35
N SER A 26 -20.00 -4.84 11.06
CA SER A 26 -19.30 -5.56 9.98
C SER A 26 -17.81 -5.23 9.94
N ARG A 27 -17.44 -3.98 10.27
CA ARG A 27 -16.03 -3.55 10.39
C ARG A 27 -15.30 -4.37 11.46
N ASP A 28 -15.88 -4.47 12.65
CA ASP A 28 -15.30 -5.23 13.77
C ASP A 28 -15.17 -6.72 13.42
N LYS A 29 -16.20 -7.32 12.82
CA LYS A 29 -16.14 -8.72 12.36
C LYS A 29 -15.05 -8.98 11.33
N LEU A 30 -14.77 -8.00 10.45
CA LEU A 30 -13.68 -8.11 9.47
C LEU A 30 -12.32 -8.09 10.17
N ILE A 31 -12.14 -7.19 11.13
CA ILE A 31 -10.95 -7.12 11.98
C ILE A 31 -10.77 -8.44 12.76
N ASP A 32 -11.81 -8.92 13.45
CA ASP A 32 -11.78 -10.17 14.22
C ASP A 32 -11.37 -11.39 13.38
N ARG A 33 -11.88 -11.51 12.15
CA ARG A 33 -11.51 -12.59 11.22
C ARG A 33 -10.07 -12.48 10.77
N THR A 34 -9.59 -11.26 10.57
CA THR A 34 -8.20 -10.99 10.21
C THR A 34 -7.27 -11.41 11.35
N HIS A 35 -7.59 -11.05 12.59
CA HIS A 35 -6.90 -11.53 13.80
C HIS A 35 -6.90 -13.05 13.90
N ALA A 36 -8.06 -13.69 13.79
CA ALA A 36 -8.19 -15.14 13.87
C ALA A 36 -7.29 -15.89 12.86
N THR A 37 -6.99 -15.26 11.72
CA THR A 37 -6.12 -15.82 10.68
C THR A 37 -4.64 -15.46 10.91
N LEU A 38 -4.35 -14.22 11.29
CA LEU A 38 -3.00 -13.67 11.23
C LEU A 38 -2.28 -13.54 12.57
N SER A 39 -2.95 -13.57 13.74
CA SER A 39 -2.26 -13.34 15.02
C SER A 39 -1.13 -14.33 15.28
N ARG A 40 -1.27 -15.60 14.86
CA ARG A 40 -0.17 -16.59 14.96
C ARG A 40 0.99 -16.29 14.01
N VAL A 41 0.71 -15.68 12.86
CA VAL A 41 1.72 -15.27 11.88
C VAL A 41 2.46 -14.02 12.39
N VAL A 42 1.73 -13.05 12.95
CA VAL A 42 2.30 -11.86 13.59
C VAL A 42 3.25 -12.24 14.73
N ALA A 43 2.81 -13.11 15.64
CA ALA A 43 3.67 -13.61 16.73
C ALA A 43 4.94 -14.32 16.20
N ARG A 44 4.85 -14.97 15.03
CA ARG A 44 6.03 -15.57 14.38
C ARG A 44 6.93 -14.52 13.74
N ALA A 45 6.36 -13.47 13.17
CA ALA A 45 7.09 -12.37 12.56
C ALA A 45 7.92 -11.61 13.60
N GLU A 46 7.34 -11.34 14.78
CA GLU A 46 8.04 -10.75 15.94
C GLU A 46 9.29 -11.54 16.32
N GLN A 47 9.17 -12.88 16.44
CA GLN A 47 10.30 -13.75 16.76
C GLN A 47 11.40 -13.75 15.70
N LEU A 48 11.03 -13.45 14.45
CA LEU A 48 11.94 -13.44 13.31
C LEU A 48 12.51 -12.04 13.01
N GLY A 49 12.02 -10.99 13.66
CA GLY A 49 12.34 -9.60 13.31
C GLY A 49 11.86 -9.22 11.91
N CYS A 50 10.72 -9.76 11.49
CA CYS A 50 10.09 -9.48 10.20
C CYS A 50 8.83 -8.63 10.41
N VAL A 51 8.56 -7.69 9.51
CA VAL A 51 7.36 -6.84 9.54
C VAL A 51 6.39 -7.31 8.46
N LEU A 52 5.15 -7.60 8.85
CA LEU A 52 4.05 -7.80 7.91
C LEU A 52 3.56 -6.42 7.45
N VAL A 53 3.49 -6.20 6.14
CA VAL A 53 3.04 -4.93 5.56
C VAL A 53 1.75 -5.13 4.76
N ILE A 54 0.67 -4.48 5.19
CA ILE A 54 -0.67 -4.64 4.61
C ILE A 54 -0.83 -3.72 3.39
N GLU A 55 -0.85 -4.30 2.20
CA GLU A 55 -0.96 -3.62 0.90
C GLU A 55 -2.41 -3.39 0.46
N ASN A 56 -2.67 -2.24 -0.17
CA ASN A 56 -3.99 -1.90 -0.70
C ASN A 56 -4.18 -2.66 -2.00
N ILE A 57 -5.36 -3.23 -2.20
CA ILE A 57 -5.73 -3.88 -3.45
C ILE A 57 -6.95 -3.15 -4.05
N GLU A 58 -8.07 -3.21 -3.35
CA GLU A 58 -9.36 -2.60 -3.73
C GLU A 58 -9.79 -1.51 -2.75
N ASP A 59 -8.91 -1.11 -1.83
CA ASP A 59 -9.19 -0.18 -0.75
C ASP A 59 -9.54 1.21 -1.29
N LEU A 60 -10.77 1.69 -1.06
CA LEU A 60 -11.18 3.06 -1.35
C LEU A 60 -10.99 3.99 -0.14
N ASP A 61 -11.08 3.43 1.08
CA ASP A 61 -10.80 4.12 2.34
C ASP A 61 -9.32 3.92 2.69
N PRO A 62 -8.48 4.97 2.61
CA PRO A 62 -7.06 4.82 2.89
C PRO A 62 -6.72 4.57 4.36
N SER A 63 -7.60 4.93 5.32
CA SER A 63 -7.28 4.86 6.75
C SER A 63 -7.44 3.46 7.34
N PHE A 64 -8.33 2.64 6.78
CA PHE A 64 -8.69 1.33 7.34
C PHE A 64 -7.48 0.43 7.62
N ARG A 65 -6.51 0.40 6.70
CA ARG A 65 -5.34 -0.49 6.85
C ARG A 65 -4.42 -0.06 7.99
N SER A 66 -4.27 1.25 8.22
CA SER A 66 -3.53 1.76 9.37
C SER A 66 -4.23 1.35 10.68
N GLU A 67 -5.56 1.49 10.73
CA GLU A 67 -6.35 1.05 11.90
C GLU A 67 -6.28 -0.47 12.12
N LEU A 68 -6.33 -1.26 11.04
CA LEU A 68 -6.17 -2.70 11.11
C LEU A 68 -4.77 -3.07 11.62
N ALA A 69 -3.71 -2.42 11.13
CA ALA A 69 -2.35 -2.63 11.63
C ALA A 69 -2.24 -2.26 13.12
N ASP A 70 -2.79 -1.11 13.52
CA ASP A 70 -2.83 -0.65 14.92
C ASP A 70 -3.52 -1.68 15.83
N SER A 71 -4.58 -2.35 15.35
CA SER A 71 -5.34 -3.33 16.13
C SER A 71 -4.54 -4.57 16.53
N PHE A 72 -3.39 -4.84 15.90
CA PHE A 72 -2.47 -5.91 16.31
C PHE A 72 -1.58 -5.53 17.49
N GLU A 73 -1.50 -4.23 17.84
CA GLU A 73 -0.67 -3.72 18.93
C GLU A 73 0.79 -4.23 18.85
N SER A 74 1.31 -4.36 17.62
CA SER A 74 2.62 -4.96 17.34
C SER A 74 3.41 -4.12 16.34
N ASP A 75 4.67 -3.85 16.67
CA ASP A 75 5.62 -3.20 15.76
C ASP A 75 5.98 -4.09 14.53
N SER A 76 5.60 -5.38 14.57
CA SER A 76 5.75 -6.30 13.43
C SER A 76 4.58 -6.25 12.45
N VAL A 77 3.69 -5.27 12.57
CA VAL A 77 2.63 -4.99 11.60
C VAL A 77 2.65 -3.51 11.20
N ALA A 78 2.69 -3.27 9.90
CA ALA A 78 2.73 -1.95 9.28
C ALA A 78 1.92 -1.98 7.97
N VAL A 79 1.96 -0.89 7.19
CA VAL A 79 1.26 -0.82 5.90
C VAL A 79 2.24 -0.74 4.73
N SER A 80 1.83 -1.35 3.60
CA SER A 80 2.46 -1.22 2.29
C SER A 80 1.55 -0.36 1.41
N ILE A 81 2.06 0.40 0.45
CA ILE A 81 1.22 0.98 -0.61
C ILE A 81 1.63 0.41 -1.96
N ASP A 82 0.67 -0.05 -2.75
CA ASP A 82 0.88 -0.18 -4.20
C ASP A 82 0.27 1.05 -4.89
N THR A 83 1.09 1.76 -5.66
CA THR A 83 0.69 2.99 -6.35
C THR A 83 -0.28 2.75 -7.50
N GLY A 84 -0.18 1.60 -8.17
CA GLY A 84 -1.08 1.16 -9.23
C GLY A 84 -2.46 0.78 -8.71
N HIS A 85 -2.53 0.03 -7.61
CA HIS A 85 -3.80 -0.30 -6.94
C HIS A 85 -4.52 0.97 -6.45
N ALA A 86 -3.79 1.92 -5.85
CA ALA A 86 -4.37 3.20 -5.42
C ALA A 86 -4.87 4.02 -6.62
N ASN A 87 -4.12 4.04 -7.72
CA ASN A 87 -4.55 4.74 -8.94
C ASN A 87 -5.72 4.03 -9.66
N TYR A 88 -5.81 2.70 -9.58
CA TYR A 88 -6.98 1.94 -10.02
C TYR A 88 -8.22 2.28 -9.18
N ALA A 89 -8.07 2.30 -7.85
CA ALA A 89 -9.15 2.73 -6.95
C ALA A 89 -9.61 4.16 -7.28
N HIS A 90 -8.68 5.06 -7.58
CA HIS A 90 -8.98 6.43 -8.02
C HIS A 90 -9.75 6.48 -9.34
N GLY A 91 -9.17 5.94 -10.41
CA GLY A 91 -9.71 6.08 -11.76
C GLY A 91 -10.99 5.29 -12.01
N SER A 92 -11.12 4.09 -11.43
CA SER A 92 -12.23 3.17 -11.73
C SER A 92 -13.31 3.14 -10.65
N ASN A 93 -12.98 3.49 -9.40
CA ASN A 93 -13.89 3.32 -8.26
C ASN A 93 -14.13 4.61 -7.47
N GLY A 94 -13.58 5.75 -7.90
CA GLY A 94 -13.80 7.05 -7.25
C GLY A 94 -13.07 7.22 -5.91
N GLY A 95 -12.05 6.39 -5.64
CA GLY A 95 -11.14 6.58 -4.51
C GLY A 95 -10.30 7.85 -4.64
N PRO A 96 -9.57 8.24 -3.58
CA PRO A 96 -8.66 9.38 -3.64
C PRO A 96 -7.38 9.04 -4.44
N PRO A 97 -6.57 10.04 -4.85
CA PRO A 97 -5.30 9.77 -5.53
C PRO A 97 -4.23 9.19 -4.58
N VAL A 98 -3.14 8.69 -5.15
CA VAL A 98 -2.09 7.91 -4.45
C VAL A 98 -1.52 8.63 -3.21
N ASP A 99 -1.31 9.95 -3.27
CA ASP A 99 -0.77 10.76 -2.19
C ASP A 99 -1.64 10.73 -0.92
N TYR A 100 -2.96 10.57 -1.04
CA TYR A 100 -3.85 10.46 0.12
C TYR A 100 -3.63 9.16 0.89
N TYR A 101 -3.27 8.07 0.21
CA TYR A 101 -2.91 6.82 0.87
C TYR A 101 -1.62 6.97 1.65
N ILE A 102 -0.65 7.73 1.11
CA ILE A 102 0.59 8.04 1.82
C ILE A 102 0.31 8.89 3.05
N HIS A 103 -0.54 9.92 2.92
CA HIS A 103 -0.93 10.74 4.05
C HIS A 103 -1.68 9.98 5.15
N ALA A 104 -2.55 9.05 4.78
CA ALA A 104 -3.28 8.21 5.74
C ALA A 104 -2.38 7.15 6.41
N ALA A 105 -1.36 6.67 5.70
CA ALA A 105 -0.38 5.74 6.25
C ALA A 105 0.63 6.43 7.17
N ALA A 106 1.09 7.64 6.81
CA ALA A 106 2.02 8.46 7.60
C ALA A 106 3.22 7.66 8.13
N GLU A 107 3.40 7.64 9.45
CA GLU A 107 4.52 6.96 10.11
C GLU A 107 4.40 5.41 10.10
N ARG A 108 3.23 4.86 9.75
CA ARG A 108 3.03 3.40 9.60
C ARG A 108 3.51 2.86 8.25
N LEU A 109 3.86 3.72 7.30
CA LEU A 109 4.24 3.31 5.95
C LEU A 109 5.64 2.70 5.92
N ALA A 110 5.74 1.38 5.82
CA ALA A 110 7.05 0.69 5.85
C ALA A 110 7.52 0.25 4.44
N HIS A 111 6.61 0.17 3.48
CA HIS A 111 6.88 -0.42 2.18
C HIS A 111 6.01 0.22 1.08
N ILE A 112 6.54 0.32 -0.14
CA ILE A 112 5.80 0.76 -1.31
C ILE A 112 6.21 -0.06 -2.52
N HIS A 113 5.22 -0.63 -3.21
CA HIS A 113 5.34 -1.06 -4.59
C HIS A 113 5.05 0.11 -5.53
N LEU A 114 6.06 0.45 -6.33
CA LEU A 114 6.02 1.50 -7.34
C LEU A 114 5.73 0.86 -8.68
N GLN A 115 4.57 1.19 -9.22
CA GLN A 115 4.18 0.94 -10.60
C GLN A 115 3.35 2.11 -11.13
N ASP A 116 3.36 2.32 -12.44
CA ASP A 116 2.47 3.26 -13.11
C ASP A 116 1.28 2.54 -13.75
N THR A 117 0.20 3.28 -13.99
CA THR A 117 -1.01 2.75 -14.64
C THR A 117 -1.88 3.87 -15.23
N ASP A 118 -2.92 3.49 -15.98
CA ASP A 118 -3.95 4.36 -16.55
C ASP A 118 -5.10 4.67 -15.58
N GLY A 119 -5.14 4.01 -14.42
CA GLY A 119 -6.23 4.08 -13.43
C GLY A 119 -7.45 3.23 -13.80
N HIS A 120 -7.39 2.49 -14.91
CA HIS A 120 -8.43 1.57 -15.36
C HIS A 120 -8.21 0.14 -14.87
N ALA A 121 -6.95 -0.30 -14.84
CA ALA A 121 -6.59 -1.64 -14.39
C ALA A 121 -5.25 -1.63 -13.64
N ASP A 122 -4.94 -2.73 -12.98
CA ASP A 122 -3.62 -2.98 -12.47
C ASP A 122 -2.66 -3.39 -13.61
N ARG A 123 -1.77 -2.47 -14.00
CA ARG A 123 -0.99 -2.55 -15.24
C ARG A 123 0.46 -2.95 -15.02
N HIS A 124 1.04 -2.62 -13.86
CA HIS A 124 2.45 -2.79 -13.55
C HIS A 124 3.38 -2.18 -14.62
N TRP A 125 3.07 -0.97 -15.09
CA TRP A 125 3.90 -0.25 -16.04
C TRP A 125 5.05 0.49 -15.36
N ALA A 126 6.10 0.81 -16.14
CA ALA A 126 7.19 1.60 -15.62
C ALA A 126 6.71 3.04 -15.32
N PRO A 127 7.20 3.68 -14.24
CA PRO A 127 7.01 5.11 -14.01
C PRO A 127 7.23 5.95 -15.28
N GLY A 128 6.24 6.78 -15.62
CA GLY A 128 6.23 7.63 -16.80
C GLY A 128 5.43 7.06 -17.98
N GLU A 129 4.93 5.83 -17.89
CA GLU A 129 4.05 5.23 -18.90
C GLU A 129 2.55 5.44 -18.61
N GLY A 130 2.21 5.86 -17.39
CA GLY A 130 0.83 6.06 -16.95
C GLY A 130 0.53 7.51 -16.57
N ASN A 131 -0.43 7.68 -15.65
CA ASN A 131 -0.95 8.99 -15.24
C ASN A 131 -0.80 9.28 -13.74
N ILE A 132 0.01 8.50 -13.01
CA ILE A 132 0.29 8.79 -11.59
C ILE A 132 1.05 10.11 -11.45
N ALA A 133 0.56 10.96 -10.54
CA ALA A 133 1.19 12.25 -10.22
C ALA A 133 2.44 12.07 -9.34
N TRP A 134 3.54 11.56 -9.91
CA TRP A 134 4.76 11.22 -9.18
C TRP A 134 5.33 12.35 -8.31
N HIS A 135 5.24 13.61 -8.74
CA HIS A 135 5.65 14.74 -7.90
C HIS A 135 4.84 14.87 -6.61
N GLU A 136 3.54 14.56 -6.62
CA GLU A 136 2.69 14.58 -5.42
C GLU A 136 2.98 13.38 -4.52
N VAL A 137 3.18 12.19 -5.11
CA VAL A 137 3.60 10.98 -4.39
C VAL A 137 4.86 11.25 -3.56
N PHE A 138 5.92 11.74 -4.18
CA PHE A 138 7.18 11.99 -3.48
C PHE A 138 7.12 13.21 -2.55
N ARG A 139 6.28 14.22 -2.86
CA ARG A 139 6.02 15.33 -1.92
C ARG A 139 5.32 14.85 -0.65
N ALA A 140 4.37 13.92 -0.76
CA ALA A 140 3.71 13.33 0.39
C ALA A 140 4.68 12.48 1.22
N LEU A 141 5.53 11.67 0.58
CA LEU A 141 6.55 10.87 1.28
C LEU A 141 7.52 11.74 2.07
N ALA A 142 7.93 12.89 1.53
CA ALA A 142 8.85 13.80 2.19
C ALA A 142 8.29 14.46 3.47
N GLN A 143 6.99 14.31 3.78
CA GLN A 143 6.38 14.87 4.99
C GLN A 143 6.53 13.98 6.22
N TYR A 144 6.96 12.72 6.08
CA TYR A 144 6.99 11.73 7.14
C TYR A 144 8.39 11.13 7.34
N ASN A 145 8.64 10.56 8.52
CA ASN A 145 9.94 9.98 8.88
C ASN A 145 9.95 8.45 8.78
N SER A 146 8.93 7.85 8.17
CA SER A 146 8.78 6.40 8.07
C SER A 146 9.79 5.73 7.12
N HIS A 147 10.38 6.50 6.20
CA HIS A 147 11.41 6.03 5.26
C HIS A 147 11.11 4.64 4.65
N PRO A 148 9.95 4.48 3.97
CA PRO A 148 9.54 3.17 3.46
C PRO A 148 10.51 2.63 2.41
N ARG A 149 10.55 1.30 2.29
CA ARG A 149 11.25 0.64 1.18
C ARG A 149 10.47 0.82 -0.12
N LEU A 150 11.10 1.46 -1.09
CA LEU A 150 10.54 1.67 -2.42
C LEU A 150 11.01 0.55 -3.36
N ILE A 151 10.07 -0.23 -3.90
CA ILE A 151 10.35 -1.37 -4.78
C ILE A 151 9.60 -1.16 -6.09
N LEU A 152 10.29 -1.19 -7.22
CA LEU A 152 9.63 -1.17 -8.53
C LEU A 152 9.01 -2.56 -8.81
N GLU A 153 7.69 -2.61 -8.94
CA GLU A 153 6.94 -3.84 -9.21
C GLU A 153 6.36 -3.80 -10.62
N LEU A 154 7.17 -4.17 -11.60
CA LEU A 154 6.81 -4.06 -13.02
C LEU A 154 6.53 -5.43 -13.61
N ARG A 155 5.57 -5.53 -14.54
CA ARG A 155 5.31 -6.78 -15.28
C ARG A 155 6.46 -7.11 -16.23
N ASP A 156 7.07 -6.09 -16.82
CA ASP A 156 8.25 -6.22 -17.66
C ASP A 156 9.51 -5.83 -16.87
N HIS A 157 10.23 -6.85 -16.39
CA HIS A 157 11.45 -6.66 -15.61
C HIS A 157 12.56 -5.92 -16.38
N ALA A 158 12.54 -5.94 -17.73
CA ALA A 158 13.53 -5.22 -18.52
C ALA A 158 13.36 -3.69 -18.40
N LYS A 159 12.17 -3.22 -17.99
CA LYS A 159 11.87 -1.79 -17.83
C LYS A 159 12.18 -1.24 -16.44
N VAL A 160 12.61 -2.05 -15.48
CA VAL A 160 12.91 -1.58 -14.11
C VAL A 160 13.89 -0.42 -14.12
N LYS A 161 14.98 -0.53 -14.90
CA LYS A 161 15.95 0.56 -15.03
C LYS A 161 15.32 1.81 -15.66
N ALA A 162 14.52 1.65 -16.71
CA ALA A 162 13.88 2.78 -17.39
C ALA A 162 12.91 3.54 -16.46
N GLY A 163 12.16 2.80 -15.63
CA GLY A 163 11.28 3.36 -14.61
C GLY A 163 12.04 4.11 -13.51
N ALA A 164 13.12 3.52 -12.99
CA ALA A 164 13.99 4.21 -12.02
C ALA A 164 14.60 5.48 -12.63
N ASP A 165 15.18 5.38 -13.83
CA ASP A 165 15.77 6.52 -14.53
C ASP A 165 14.75 7.64 -14.78
N TYR A 166 13.46 7.32 -14.96
CA TYR A 166 12.41 8.31 -15.10
C TYR A 166 12.23 9.12 -13.81
N LEU A 167 12.10 8.46 -12.66
CA LEU A 167 11.97 9.12 -11.36
C LEU A 167 13.22 9.95 -11.01
N ILE A 168 14.42 9.46 -11.36
CA ILE A 168 15.69 10.20 -11.21
C ILE A 168 15.69 11.46 -12.09
N ARG A 169 15.27 11.36 -13.36
CA ARG A 169 15.20 12.53 -14.27
C ARG A 169 14.23 13.60 -13.78
N LEU A 170 13.19 13.22 -13.04
CA LEU A 170 12.27 14.17 -12.39
C LEU A 170 12.85 14.81 -11.12
N GLY A 171 14.03 14.36 -10.66
CA GLY A 171 14.67 14.84 -9.43
C GLY A 171 13.95 14.39 -8.16
N LEU A 172 13.23 13.25 -8.22
CA LEU A 172 12.43 12.74 -7.10
C LEU A 172 13.19 11.74 -6.23
N VAL A 173 14.18 11.06 -6.79
CA VAL A 173 15.03 10.05 -6.16
C VAL A 173 16.45 10.15 -6.70
N GLU A 174 17.41 9.63 -5.94
CA GLU A 174 18.85 9.56 -6.29
C GLU A 174 19.29 8.15 -6.69
#